data_AF-A0A645FJS0-F1
#
_entry.id   AF-A0A645FJS0-F1
#
_cell.length_a   1.000
_cell.length_b   1.000
_cell.length_c   1.000
_cell.angle_alpha   90.00
_cell.angle_beta   90.00
_cell.angle_gamma   90.00
#
_symmetry.space_group_name_H-M   'P 1'
#
loop_
_entity.id
_entity.type
_entity.pdbx_description
1 polymer ?
#
loop_
_entity_poly.entity_id
_entity_poly.type
_entity_poly.pdbx_seq_one_letter_code
_entity_poly.pdbx_strand_id
1 'polypeptide(L)'
;MGQMPNEMALTAASWIACVAPPAGFDPGEIAAEMEEPQRENLAKATAGAKNTHEHVEKIMTGGFFPTELGEHAEFTDRVAELLDIIVTDGVEAAANNALGE
;
A
#
# COMPACT_ATOMS: atom_id res chain seq x y z
N MET A 1 -10.61 10.33 20.79
CA MET A 1 -9.58 10.11 19.77
C MET A 1 -9.58 8.63 19.45
N GLY A 2 -9.62 8.27 18.17
CA GLY A 2 -9.41 6.89 17.73
C GLY A 2 -7.92 6.55 17.76
N GLN A 3 -7.60 5.26 17.85
CA GLN A 3 -6.23 4.77 17.66
C GLN A 3 -6.03 4.46 16.17
N MET A 4 -4.83 4.69 15.65
CA MET A 4 -4.45 4.29 14.29
C MET A 4 -4.54 2.76 14.16
N PRO A 5 -5.32 2.21 13.20
CA PRO A 5 -5.42 0.77 13.01
C PRO A 5 -4.22 0.24 12.20
N ASN A 6 -3.07 0.07 12.85
CA ASN A 6 -1.79 -0.27 12.22
C ASN A 6 -1.84 -1.56 11.40
N GLU A 7 -2.50 -2.60 11.90
CA GLU A 7 -2.59 -3.89 11.22
C GLU A 7 -3.48 -3.82 9.97
N MET A 8 -4.50 -2.95 9.98
CA MET A 8 -5.30 -2.66 8.79
C MET A 8 -4.48 -1.86 7.77
N ALA A 9 -3.67 -0.91 8.22
CA ALA A 9 -2.75 -0.19 7.34
C ALA A 9 -1.71 -1.13 6.72
N LEU A 10 -1.16 -2.07 7.50
CA LEU A 10 -0.24 -3.11 7.00
C LEU A 10 -0.92 -4.02 5.99
N THR A 11 -2.18 -4.40 6.23
CA THR A 11 -2.95 -5.22 5.29
C THR A 11 -3.12 -4.50 3.95
N ALA A 12 -3.45 -3.21 3.97
CA ALA A 12 -3.55 -2.40 2.75
C ALA A 12 -2.20 -2.25 2.05
N ALA A 13 -1.13 -1.94 2.79
CA ALA A 13 0.23 -1.82 2.24
C ALA A 13 0.69 -3.13 1.58
N SER A 14 0.45 -4.27 2.23
CA SER A 14 0.79 -5.60 1.70
C SER A 14 -0.01 -5.94 0.44
N TRP A 15 -1.31 -5.62 0.40
CA TRP A 15 -2.11 -5.78 -0.80
C TRP A 15 -1.58 -4.92 -1.95
N ILE A 16 -1.29 -3.64 -1.70
CA ILE A 16 -0.70 -2.73 -2.70
C ILE A 16 0.62 -3.29 -3.22
N ALA A 17 1.52 -3.74 -2.34
CA ALA A 17 2.80 -4.32 -2.72
C ALA A 17 2.63 -5.52 -3.67
N CYS A 18 1.59 -6.34 -3.49
CA CYS A 18 1.35 -7.51 -4.33
C CYS A 18 0.65 -7.18 -5.67
N VAL A 19 -0.37 -6.34 -5.66
CA VAL A 19 -1.23 -6.14 -6.84
C VAL A 19 -0.86 -4.93 -7.68
N ALA A 20 -0.22 -3.95 -7.07
CA ALA A 20 0.21 -2.70 -7.69
C ALA A 20 1.57 -2.28 -7.11
N PRO A 21 2.63 -3.08 -7.28
CA PRO A 21 3.93 -2.82 -6.67
C PRO A 21 4.50 -1.46 -7.13
N PRO A 22 5.18 -0.71 -6.23
CA PRO A 22 6.00 0.42 -6.63
C PRO A 22 7.03 0.03 -7.70
N ALA A 23 7.41 0.99 -8.56
CA ALA A 23 8.33 0.72 -9.65
C ALA A 23 9.68 0.18 -9.14
N GLY A 24 10.11 -0.96 -9.71
CA GLY A 24 11.37 -1.61 -9.34
C GLY A 24 11.27 -2.62 -8.18
N PHE A 25 10.09 -2.75 -7.55
CA PHE A 25 9.83 -3.79 -6.56
C PHE A 25 9.20 -5.03 -7.23
N ASP A 26 9.75 -6.20 -6.94
CA ASP A 26 9.20 -7.49 -7.36
C ASP A 26 8.60 -8.22 -6.13
N PRO A 27 7.26 -8.36 -6.03
CA PRO A 27 6.62 -9.04 -4.91
C PRO A 27 6.68 -10.58 -4.99
N GLY A 28 7.25 -11.15 -6.06
CA GLY A 28 7.48 -12.58 -6.22
C GLY A 28 6.31 -13.36 -6.82
N GLU A 29 6.54 -14.66 -7.01
CA GLU A 29 5.67 -15.55 -7.82
C GLU A 29 4.23 -15.65 -7.27
N ILE A 30 4.06 -15.72 -5.95
CA ILE A 30 2.72 -15.83 -5.34
C ILE A 30 1.88 -14.56 -5.60
N ALA A 31 2.49 -13.38 -5.57
CA ALA A 31 1.81 -12.14 -5.89
C ALA A 31 1.46 -12.02 -7.39
N ALA A 32 2.28 -12.63 -8.26
CA ALA A 32 2.00 -12.71 -9.70
C ALA A 32 0.78 -13.60 -10.01
N GLU A 33 0.51 -14.61 -9.16
CA GLU A 33 -0.66 -15.48 -9.27
C GLU A 33 -1.95 -14.87 -8.71
N MET A 34 -1.87 -13.77 -7.94
CA MET A 34 -3.05 -13.14 -7.36
C MET A 34 -3.99 -12.58 -8.44
N GLU A 35 -5.23 -13.05 -8.45
CA GLU A 35 -6.28 -12.49 -9.31
C GLU A 35 -6.79 -11.17 -8.72
N GLU A 36 -6.46 -10.05 -9.38
CA GLU A 36 -6.96 -8.73 -9.06
C GLU A 36 -7.62 -8.13 -10.31
N PRO A 37 -8.96 -8.05 -10.38
CA PRO A 37 -9.68 -7.54 -11.56
C PRO A 37 -9.30 -6.10 -11.95
N GLN A 38 -8.86 -5.28 -10.99
CA GLN A 38 -8.46 -3.89 -11.22
C GLN A 38 -6.96 -3.71 -11.45
N ARG A 39 -6.18 -4.78 -11.59
CA ARG A 39 -4.70 -4.73 -11.65
C ARG A 39 -4.18 -3.74 -12.70
N GLU A 40 -4.74 -3.75 -13.90
CA GLU A 40 -4.37 -2.79 -14.96
C GLU A 40 -4.73 -1.34 -14.61
N ASN A 41 -5.85 -1.12 -13.95
CA ASN A 41 -6.30 0.22 -13.58
C ASN A 41 -5.47 0.79 -12.42
N LEU A 42 -5.10 -0.04 -11.45
CA LEU A 42 -4.17 0.31 -10.37
C LEU A 42 -2.79 0.67 -10.93
N ALA A 43 -2.26 -0.14 -11.85
CA ALA A 43 -0.98 0.15 -12.52
C ALA A 43 -1.02 1.46 -13.32
N LYS A 44 -2.13 1.75 -14.01
CA LYS A 44 -2.31 3.04 -14.72
C LYS A 44 -2.42 4.21 -13.75
N ALA A 45 -3.16 4.06 -12.66
CA ALA A 45 -3.36 5.12 -11.67
C ALA A 45 -2.03 5.50 -11.00
N THR A 46 -1.20 4.52 -10.67
CA THR A 46 0.07 4.70 -9.96
C THR A 46 1.25 5.03 -10.88
N ALA A 47 1.06 4.96 -12.20
CA ALA A 47 2.11 5.25 -13.17
C ALA A 47 2.77 6.62 -12.92
N GLY A 48 4.10 6.60 -12.87
CA GLY A 48 4.91 7.80 -12.65
C GLY A 48 4.87 8.36 -11.21
N ALA A 49 4.31 7.64 -10.23
CA ALA A 49 4.52 7.97 -8.82
C ALA A 49 6.02 7.99 -8.50
N LYS A 50 6.46 9.01 -7.77
CA LYS A 50 7.89 9.27 -7.49
C LYS A 50 8.38 8.61 -6.20
N ASN A 51 7.45 8.26 -5.32
CA ASN A 51 7.71 7.63 -4.04
C ASN A 51 6.48 6.82 -3.59
N THR A 52 6.63 6.05 -2.52
CA THR A 52 5.59 5.20 -1.93
C THR A 52 4.39 6.00 -1.44
N HIS A 53 4.60 7.22 -0.95
CA HIS A 53 3.50 8.12 -0.55
C HIS A 53 2.61 8.52 -1.72
N GLU A 54 3.16 9.07 -2.79
CA GLU A 54 2.41 9.44 -4.01
C GLU A 54 1.73 8.20 -4.62
N HIS A 55 2.39 7.05 -4.55
CA HIS A 55 1.85 5.77 -5.05
C HIS A 55 0.60 5.35 -4.28
N VAL A 56 0.65 5.38 -2.94
CA VAL A 56 -0.50 5.05 -2.09
C VAL A 56 -1.60 6.11 -2.22
N GLU A 57 -1.26 7.40 -2.22
CA GLU A 57 -2.22 8.50 -2.39
C GLU A 57 -3.06 8.34 -3.67
N LYS A 58 -2.43 7.98 -4.78
CA LYS A 58 -3.11 7.72 -6.08
C LYS A 58 -4.09 6.55 -6.00
N ILE A 59 -3.82 5.54 -5.18
CA ILE A 59 -4.73 4.40 -4.96
C ILE A 59 -5.88 4.83 -4.04
N MET A 60 -5.56 5.48 -2.93
CA MET A 60 -6.56 5.89 -1.91
C MET A 60 -7.57 6.91 -2.46
N THR A 61 -7.14 7.76 -3.38
CA THR A 61 -8.00 8.80 -4.01
C THR A 61 -8.48 8.43 -5.41
N GLY A 62 -8.00 7.32 -5.98
CA GLY A 62 -8.27 6.89 -7.36
C GLY A 62 -9.61 6.19 -7.59
N GLY A 63 -10.49 6.11 -6.58
CA GLY A 63 -11.80 5.45 -6.66
C GLY A 63 -11.77 3.93 -6.45
N PHE A 64 -10.66 3.37 -5.95
CA PHE A 64 -10.54 1.96 -5.58
C PHE A 64 -11.05 1.68 -4.16
N PHE A 65 -11.08 2.71 -3.33
CA PHE A 65 -11.64 2.71 -1.98
C PHE A 65 -12.80 3.72 -1.88
N PRO A 66 -13.67 3.59 -0.86
CA PRO A 66 -14.64 4.64 -0.53
C PRO A 66 -13.94 5.98 -0.33
N THR A 67 -14.54 7.06 -0.83
CA THR A 67 -13.96 8.42 -0.77
C THR A 67 -13.63 8.83 0.67
N GLU A 68 -14.48 8.45 1.63
CA GLU A 68 -14.31 8.77 3.04
C GLU A 68 -13.00 8.19 3.59
N LEU A 69 -12.56 7.03 3.11
CA LEU A 69 -11.27 6.45 3.52
C LEU A 69 -10.09 7.26 2.97
N GLY A 70 -10.18 7.74 1.73
CA GLY A 70 -9.17 8.59 1.11
C GLY A 70 -9.04 9.98 1.76
N GLU A 71 -10.09 10.46 2.45
CA GLU A 71 -10.06 11.72 3.21
C GLU A 71 -9.27 11.63 4.52
N HIS A 72 -9.01 10.42 5.02
CA HIS A 72 -8.20 10.19 6.22
C HIS A 72 -6.70 10.17 5.90
N ALA A 73 -6.11 11.37 5.73
CA ALA A 73 -4.70 11.54 5.40
C ALA A 73 -3.74 10.75 6.31
N GLU A 74 -4.00 10.73 7.62
CA GLU A 74 -3.19 9.98 8.60
C GLU A 74 -3.14 8.47 8.31
N PHE A 75 -4.23 7.88 7.80
CA PHE A 75 -4.26 6.46 7.44
C PHE A 75 -3.51 6.23 6.13
N THR A 76 -3.68 7.10 5.14
CA THR A 76 -2.92 7.08 3.87
C THR A 76 -1.42 7.18 4.13
N ASP A 77 -1.00 8.11 5.00
CA ASP A 77 0.39 8.27 5.41
C ASP A 77 0.92 6.99 6.04
N ARG A 78 0.14 6.37 6.94
CA ARG A 78 0.54 5.14 7.60
C ARG A 78 0.68 3.95 6.64
N VAL A 79 -0.21 3.84 5.66
CA VAL A 79 -0.10 2.82 4.59
C VAL A 79 1.14 3.06 3.74
N ALA A 80 1.45 4.31 3.41
CA ALA A 80 2.65 4.68 2.66
C ALA A 80 3.94 4.34 3.42
N GLU A 81 4.02 4.66 4.72
CA GLU A 81 5.15 4.30 5.58
C GLU A 81 5.39 2.78 5.59
N LEU A 82 4.33 1.99 5.78
CA LEU A 82 4.45 0.54 5.83
C LEU A 82 4.80 -0.05 4.46
N LEU A 83 4.30 0.52 3.37
CA LEU A 83 4.72 0.13 2.02
C LEU A 83 6.19 0.45 1.79
N ASP A 84 6.68 1.60 2.26
CA ASP A 84 8.08 1.98 2.20
C ASP A 84 8.97 0.97 2.92
N ILE A 85 8.59 0.58 4.15
CA ILE A 85 9.31 -0.44 4.92
C ILE A 85 9.28 -1.79 4.17
N ILE A 86 8.14 -2.21 3.61
CA ILE A 86 8.05 -3.46 2.82
C ILE A 86 9.06 -3.47 1.67
N VAL A 87 9.16 -2.36 0.91
CA VAL A 87 10.01 -2.32 -0.29
C VAL A 87 11.49 -2.05 0.01
N THR A 88 11.82 -1.53 1.20
CA THR A 88 13.20 -1.20 1.60
C THR A 88 13.80 -2.23 2.54
N ASP A 89 13.08 -2.62 3.59
CA ASP A 89 13.54 -3.46 4.69
C ASP A 89 12.87 -4.84 4.73
N GLY A 90 11.77 -5.02 3.99
CA GLY A 90 11.06 -6.28 3.85
C GLY A 90 9.84 -6.44 4.77
N VAL A 91 9.08 -7.50 4.53
CA VAL A 91 7.77 -7.74 5.16
C VAL A 91 7.85 -7.99 6.68
N GLU A 92 8.93 -8.60 7.17
CA GLU A 92 9.12 -8.86 8.60
C GLU A 92 9.34 -7.55 9.38
N ALA A 93 10.13 -6.62 8.83
CA ALA A 93 10.33 -5.30 9.42
C ALA A 93 9.02 -4.51 9.47
N ALA A 94 8.21 -4.56 8.41
CA ALA A 94 6.91 -3.91 8.36
C ALA A 94 5.91 -4.50 9.37
N ALA A 95 5.92 -5.83 9.55
CA ALA A 95 5.10 -6.51 10.54
C ALA A 95 5.45 -6.09 11.97
N ASN A 96 6.73 -6.13 12.34
CA ASN A 96 7.19 -5.69 13.66
C ASN A 96 6.85 -4.21 13.90
N ASN A 97 7.06 -3.35 12.89
CA ASN A 97 6.71 -1.93 12.98
C ASN A 97 5.20 -1.70 13.19
N ALA A 98 4.34 -2.49 12.55
CA ALA A 98 2.89 -2.40 12.72
C ALA A 98 2.43 -2.91 14.10
N LEU A 99 3.07 -3.96 14.63
CA LEU A 99 2.81 -4.52 15.96
C LEU A 99 3.39 -3.66 17.10
N GLY A 100 4.30 -2.74 16.79
CA GLY A 100 4.99 -1.90 17.78
C GLY A 100 6.14 -2.62 18.49
N GLU A 101 6.76 -3.58 17.81
CA GLU A 101 7.88 -4.40 18.30
C GLU A 101 9.26 -3.87 17.86
#